data_AF-A0A3F3GRG2-F1
#
_entry.id   AF-A0A3F3GRG2-F1
#
_cell.length_a   1.000
_cell.length_b   1.000
_cell.length_c   1.000
_cell.angle_alpha   90.00
_cell.angle_beta   90.00
_cell.angle_gamma   90.00
#
_symmetry.space_group_name_H-M   'P 1'
#
loop_
_entity.id
_entity.type
_entity.pdbx_description
1 polymer ?
#
loop_
_entity_poly.entity_id
_entity_poly.type
_entity_poly.pdbx_seq_one_letter_code
_entity_poly.pdbx_strand_id
1 'polypeptide(L)'
;MYERVNAWLDKPVGHVGTNMRITDHFQARLYGHSFTELVNQVQMAATGASISANAIFNDEMRGLDDVVTVRDVMTNYIYPNTLVVEKLTGAQLLEALENNAAYFDVKDGQPAVNDKYLFPKTEHYNDDIWSGVSYTLDLRKQQGSRIQDVQVAGEPLDLTAEYEVVINNYRAGGAGNAAFSHDKIVREVQTDVAELIANYLLAHPQIQIDQPKNVKVLVS
;
A
#
# COMPACT_ATOMS: atom_id res chain seq x y z
N MET A 1 31.07 14.57 -11.11
CA MET A 1 29.68 14.13 -11.40
C MET A 1 29.18 13.19 -10.32
N TYR A 2 29.86 12.07 -10.07
CA TYR A 2 29.49 11.11 -9.00
C TYR A 2 29.38 11.72 -7.59
N GLU A 3 30.32 12.57 -7.18
CA GLU A 3 30.26 13.24 -5.86
C GLU A 3 29.04 14.15 -5.71
N ARG A 4 28.63 14.85 -6.77
CA ARG A 4 27.45 15.72 -6.74
C ARG A 4 26.16 14.92 -6.64
N VAL A 5 26.08 13.78 -7.33
CA VAL A 5 24.92 12.88 -7.26
C VAL A 5 24.82 12.25 -5.88
N ASN A 6 25.93 11.75 -5.32
CA ASN A 6 25.92 11.18 -3.97
C ASN A 6 25.58 12.23 -2.91
N ALA A 7 26.14 13.43 -2.99
CA ALA A 7 25.80 14.51 -2.07
C ALA A 7 24.31 14.91 -2.13
N TRP A 8 23.68 14.81 -3.31
CA TRP A 8 22.24 15.03 -3.44
C TRP A 8 21.42 13.88 -2.86
N LEU A 9 21.82 12.63 -3.14
CA LEU A 9 21.17 11.43 -2.60
C LEU A 9 21.23 11.38 -1.07
N ASP A 10 22.33 11.80 -0.48
CA ASP A 10 22.57 11.74 0.96
C ASP A 10 21.98 12.97 1.70
N LYS A 11 21.27 13.86 0.99
CA LYS A 11 20.60 15.02 1.59
C LYS A 11 19.42 14.55 2.46
N PRO A 12 19.34 14.95 3.74
CA PRO A 12 18.17 14.69 4.56
C PRO A 12 16.91 15.38 4.01
N VAL A 13 15.78 14.69 4.06
CA VAL A 13 14.46 15.17 3.61
C VAL A 13 13.43 15.23 4.75
N GLY A 14 13.68 14.59 5.89
CA GLY A 14 12.80 14.67 7.05
C GLY A 14 13.18 13.69 8.16
N HIS A 15 12.40 13.73 9.24
CA HIS A 15 12.48 12.79 10.36
C HIS A 15 11.18 12.01 10.50
N VAL A 16 11.26 10.69 10.72
CA VAL A 16 10.08 9.81 10.78
C VAL A 16 9.99 8.94 12.05
N GLY A 17 10.86 9.16 13.02
CA GLY A 17 10.90 8.38 14.25
C GLY A 17 11.49 6.98 14.06
N THR A 18 11.18 6.07 14.98
CA THR A 18 11.90 4.78 15.09
C THR A 18 11.09 3.56 14.63
N ASN A 19 9.85 3.74 14.18
CA ASN A 19 8.94 2.63 13.88
C ASN A 19 8.72 2.38 12.38
N MET A 20 9.47 3.02 11.48
CA MET A 20 9.31 2.85 10.02
C MET A 20 10.21 1.81 9.38
N ARG A 21 11.09 1.13 10.14
CA ARG A 21 11.86 -0.01 9.64
C ARG A 21 11.01 -1.27 9.58
N ILE A 22 10.94 -1.89 8.41
CA ILE A 22 10.29 -3.19 8.21
C ILE A 22 11.27 -4.30 8.61
N THR A 23 10.99 -4.93 9.75
CA THR A 23 11.77 -6.08 10.25
C THR A 23 11.14 -7.42 9.94
N ASP A 24 9.83 -7.44 9.67
CA ASP A 24 9.06 -8.62 9.28
C ASP A 24 8.10 -8.25 8.14
N HIS A 25 8.51 -8.57 6.92
CA HIS A 25 7.75 -8.25 5.71
C HIS A 25 6.42 -9.00 5.63
N PHE A 26 6.33 -10.20 6.20
CA PHE A 26 5.08 -10.95 6.20
C PHE A 26 4.06 -10.29 7.12
N GLN A 27 4.45 -9.92 8.34
CA GLN A 27 3.58 -9.18 9.27
C GLN A 27 3.19 -7.81 8.73
N ALA A 28 4.14 -7.11 8.09
CA ALA A 28 3.87 -5.81 7.46
C ALA A 28 2.85 -5.90 6.32
N ARG A 29 2.86 -6.99 5.54
CA ARG A 29 1.84 -7.28 4.52
C ARG A 29 0.49 -7.65 5.15
N LEU A 30 0.51 -8.51 6.17
CA LEU A 30 -0.70 -9.05 6.77
C LEU A 30 -1.50 -8.02 7.59
N TYR A 31 -0.82 -7.08 8.26
CA TYR A 31 -1.44 -6.09 9.16
C TYR A 31 -1.22 -4.64 8.74
N GLY A 32 -0.47 -4.39 7.67
CA GLY A 32 0.05 -3.07 7.33
C GLY A 32 1.29 -2.69 8.14
N HIS A 33 1.87 -1.54 7.83
CA HIS A 33 3.07 -1.02 8.49
C HIS A 33 3.06 0.51 8.48
N SER A 34 3.63 1.15 9.50
CA SER A 34 3.74 2.62 9.57
C SER A 34 4.36 3.25 8.31
N PHE A 35 5.34 2.57 7.70
CA PHE A 35 5.96 3.01 6.46
C PHE A 35 5.01 2.95 5.25
N THR A 36 4.24 1.87 5.09
CA THR A 36 3.26 1.79 3.99
C THR A 36 2.08 2.71 4.22
N GLU A 37 1.74 2.99 5.48
CA GLU A 37 0.80 4.03 5.88
C GLU A 37 1.31 5.43 5.50
N LEU A 38 2.60 5.74 5.68
CA LEU A 38 3.20 7.00 5.17
C LEU A 38 3.00 7.13 3.67
N VAL A 39 3.36 6.09 2.91
CA VAL A 39 3.19 6.10 1.45
C VAL A 39 1.74 6.33 1.09
N ASN A 40 0.80 5.61 1.72
CA ASN A 40 -0.63 5.80 1.47
C ASN A 40 -1.10 7.22 1.82
N GLN A 41 -0.67 7.81 2.94
CA GLN A 41 -1.00 9.19 3.29
C GLN A 41 -0.47 10.19 2.27
N VAL A 42 0.76 10.00 1.76
CA VAL A 42 1.32 10.84 0.69
C VAL A 42 0.47 10.73 -0.58
N GLN A 43 0.09 9.51 -0.98
CA GLN A 43 -0.75 9.28 -2.16
C GLN A 43 -2.13 9.95 -2.00
N MET A 44 -2.78 9.82 -0.84
CA MET A 44 -4.06 10.48 -0.55
C MET A 44 -3.92 12.00 -0.55
N ALA A 45 -2.89 12.55 0.10
CA ALA A 45 -2.64 13.99 0.15
C ALA A 45 -2.38 14.59 -1.25
N ALA A 46 -1.65 13.88 -2.11
CA ALA A 46 -1.34 14.33 -3.47
C ALA A 46 -2.56 14.30 -4.40
N THR A 47 -3.54 13.43 -4.15
CA THR A 47 -4.65 13.15 -5.08
C THR A 47 -6.03 13.58 -4.59
N GLY A 48 -6.16 13.86 -3.30
CA GLY A 48 -7.44 14.12 -2.62
C GLY A 48 -8.34 12.89 -2.45
N ALA A 49 -7.89 11.69 -2.82
CA ALA A 49 -8.62 10.45 -2.60
C ALA A 49 -8.65 10.09 -1.11
N SER A 50 -9.71 9.39 -0.67
CA SER A 50 -9.89 8.99 0.74
C SER A 50 -9.43 7.57 1.05
N ILE A 51 -9.16 6.76 0.03
CA ILE A 51 -8.65 5.39 0.15
C ILE A 51 -7.40 5.28 -0.71
N SER A 52 -6.39 4.57 -0.21
CA SER A 52 -5.14 4.35 -0.92
C SER A 52 -4.68 2.92 -0.77
N ALA A 53 -4.03 2.39 -1.81
CA ALA A 53 -3.39 1.08 -1.78
C ALA A 53 -1.97 1.16 -2.38
N ASN A 54 -1.00 0.52 -1.73
CA ASN A 54 0.36 0.35 -2.24
C ASN A 54 0.94 -0.99 -1.80
N ALA A 55 2.02 -1.45 -2.45
CA ALA A 55 2.62 -2.75 -2.17
C ALA A 55 3.99 -2.63 -1.48
N ILE A 56 4.33 -3.65 -0.69
CA ILE A 56 5.74 -3.94 -0.33
C ILE A 56 6.32 -4.82 -1.44
N PHE A 57 7.04 -4.20 -2.37
CA PHE A 57 7.43 -4.80 -3.64
C PHE A 57 8.23 -6.11 -3.53
N ASN A 58 9.13 -6.17 -2.54
CA ASN A 58 9.99 -7.31 -2.25
C ASN A 58 10.55 -7.19 -0.81
N ASP A 59 11.30 -8.20 -0.38
CA ASP A 59 11.86 -8.26 0.98
C ASP A 59 13.19 -7.46 1.14
N GLU A 60 13.63 -6.78 0.08
CA GLU A 60 14.76 -5.84 0.13
C GLU A 60 14.33 -4.44 0.58
N MET A 61 13.04 -4.10 0.44
CA MET A 61 12.44 -2.84 0.92
C MET A 61 12.47 -2.81 2.46
N ARG A 62 13.36 -2.01 3.06
CA ARG A 62 13.59 -2.01 4.52
C ARG A 62 12.80 -0.95 5.29
N GLY A 63 12.03 -0.11 4.60
CA GLY A 63 11.42 1.07 5.19
C GLY A 63 12.46 2.14 5.53
N LEU A 64 12.15 2.98 6.50
CA LEU A 64 12.92 4.20 6.80
C LEU A 64 13.47 4.20 8.24
N ASP A 65 14.69 4.70 8.40
CA ASP A 65 15.22 5.16 9.69
C ASP A 65 14.69 6.56 10.04
N ASP A 66 14.92 7.02 11.27
CA ASP A 66 14.50 8.35 11.70
C ASP A 66 14.95 9.44 10.73
N VAL A 67 16.26 9.59 10.51
CA VAL A 67 16.77 10.56 9.53
C VAL A 67 16.63 10.00 8.13
N VAL A 68 15.69 10.54 7.35
CA VAL A 68 15.42 10.08 5.99
C VAL A 68 16.22 10.91 4.99
N THR A 69 16.91 10.25 4.06
CA THR A 69 17.56 10.89 2.91
C THR A 69 16.80 10.64 1.61
N VAL A 70 17.14 11.39 0.55
CA VAL A 70 16.62 11.14 -0.81
C VAL A 70 16.92 9.70 -1.25
N ARG A 71 18.11 9.19 -0.91
CA ARG A 71 18.52 7.81 -1.18
C ARG A 71 17.55 6.81 -0.55
N ASP A 72 17.19 7.01 0.71
CA ASP A 72 16.31 6.09 1.44
C ASP A 72 14.91 6.03 0.82
N VAL A 73 14.40 7.16 0.33
CA VAL A 73 13.13 7.20 -0.40
C VAL A 73 13.24 6.40 -1.71
N MET A 74 14.30 6.63 -2.48
CA MET A 74 14.50 5.96 -3.78
C MET A 74 14.79 4.46 -3.68
N THR A 75 15.47 4.01 -2.62
CA THR A 75 15.73 2.58 -2.40
C THR A 75 14.49 1.83 -1.93
N ASN A 76 13.53 2.53 -1.31
CA ASN A 76 12.27 1.93 -0.88
C ASN A 76 11.15 2.06 -1.93
N TYR A 77 11.17 3.08 -2.79
CA TYR A 77 10.26 3.21 -3.92
C TYR A 77 11.04 3.22 -5.25
N ILE A 78 11.41 2.02 -5.70
CA ILE A 78 12.33 1.81 -6.83
C ILE A 78 11.72 2.01 -8.22
N TYR A 79 10.38 2.07 -8.31
CA TYR A 79 9.67 2.16 -9.57
C TYR A 79 9.29 3.62 -9.88
N PRO A 80 9.48 4.08 -11.14
CA PRO A 80 9.03 5.40 -11.58
C PRO A 80 7.53 5.37 -11.86
N ASN A 81 6.74 4.99 -10.86
CA ASN A 81 5.28 4.98 -10.99
C ASN A 81 4.73 6.37 -10.67
N THR A 82 3.69 6.74 -11.41
CA THR A 82 2.81 7.87 -11.14
C THR A 82 1.54 7.38 -10.44
N LEU A 83 0.62 8.28 -10.07
CA LEU A 83 -0.63 7.92 -9.40
C LEU A 83 -1.84 8.10 -10.32
N VAL A 84 -2.81 7.21 -10.15
CA VAL A 84 -4.16 7.36 -10.69
C VAL A 84 -5.18 7.25 -9.56
N VAL A 85 -6.29 7.96 -9.70
CA VAL A 85 -7.47 7.78 -8.85
C VAL A 85 -8.52 7.08 -9.68
N GLU A 86 -8.95 5.90 -9.24
CA GLU A 86 -10.09 5.19 -9.80
C GLU A 86 -11.32 5.36 -8.92
N LYS A 87 -12.48 5.44 -9.55
CA LYS A 87 -13.78 5.48 -8.87
C LYS A 87 -14.39 4.08 -8.89
N LEU A 88 -14.54 3.48 -7.71
CA LEU A 88 -15.10 2.14 -7.52
C LEU A 88 -16.45 2.23 -6.82
N THR A 89 -17.42 1.44 -7.25
CA THR A 89 -18.59 1.14 -6.40
C THR A 89 -18.15 0.37 -5.16
N GLY A 90 -18.94 0.40 -4.08
CA GLY A 90 -18.63 -0.40 -2.89
C GLY A 90 -18.52 -1.90 -3.18
N ALA A 91 -19.32 -2.42 -4.10
CA ALA A 91 -19.19 -3.80 -4.57
C ALA A 91 -17.82 -4.08 -5.23
N GLN A 92 -17.32 -3.16 -6.06
CA GLN A 92 -16.00 -3.28 -6.70
C GLN A 92 -14.86 -3.08 -5.69
N LEU A 93 -15.03 -2.22 -4.68
CA LEU A 93 -14.07 -2.08 -3.60
C LEU A 93 -13.96 -3.39 -2.79
N LEU A 94 -15.10 -4.03 -2.49
CA LEU A 94 -15.10 -5.34 -1.83
C LEU A 94 -14.43 -6.41 -2.71
N GLU A 95 -14.71 -6.43 -4.00
CA GLU A 95 -14.04 -7.31 -4.96
C GLU A 95 -12.52 -7.07 -4.98
N ALA A 96 -12.08 -5.81 -4.98
CA ALA A 96 -10.67 -5.47 -4.93
C ALA A 96 -9.98 -6.01 -3.67
N LEU A 97 -10.63 -5.90 -2.50
CA LEU A 97 -10.13 -6.43 -1.23
C LEU A 97 -10.10 -7.97 -1.24
N GLU A 98 -11.10 -8.64 -1.82
CA GLU A 98 -11.13 -10.11 -1.95
C GLU A 98 -10.05 -10.62 -2.89
N ASN A 99 -9.83 -9.94 -4.03
CA ASN A 99 -8.73 -10.25 -4.94
C ASN A 99 -7.37 -10.11 -4.24
N ASN A 100 -7.21 -9.05 -3.43
CA ASN A 100 -6.01 -8.85 -2.62
C ASN A 100 -5.83 -9.96 -1.57
N ALA A 101 -6.92 -10.36 -0.89
CA ALA A 101 -6.92 -11.41 0.13
C ALA A 101 -6.51 -12.81 -0.38
N ALA A 102 -6.51 -13.02 -1.70
CA ALA A 102 -6.01 -14.25 -2.31
C ALA A 102 -4.49 -14.44 -2.16
N TYR A 103 -3.76 -13.38 -1.84
CA TYR A 103 -2.32 -13.40 -1.54
C TYR A 103 -1.99 -14.27 -0.31
N PHE A 104 -2.89 -14.30 0.67
CA PHE A 104 -2.69 -15.06 1.90
C PHE A 104 -3.29 -16.47 1.78
N ASP A 105 -2.73 -17.42 2.52
CA ASP A 105 -3.25 -18.77 2.69
C ASP A 105 -3.00 -19.26 4.12
N VAL A 106 -3.45 -20.47 4.44
CA VAL A 106 -3.18 -21.11 5.74
C VAL A 106 -2.34 -22.37 5.53
N LYS A 107 -1.16 -22.41 6.15
CA LYS A 107 -0.26 -23.58 6.17
C LYS A 107 0.02 -23.95 7.62
N ASP A 108 -0.17 -25.22 7.96
CA ASP A 108 0.00 -25.75 9.31
C ASP A 108 -0.75 -24.93 10.40
N GLY A 109 -1.95 -24.44 10.05
CA GLY A 109 -2.79 -23.64 10.93
C GLY A 109 -2.32 -22.19 11.15
N GLN A 110 -1.31 -21.73 10.41
CA GLN A 110 -0.79 -20.37 10.47
C GLN A 110 -0.99 -19.62 9.16
N PRO A 111 -1.17 -18.28 9.18
CA PRO A 111 -1.16 -17.48 7.96
C PRO A 111 0.17 -17.66 7.22
N ALA A 112 0.10 -17.80 5.91
CA ALA A 112 1.24 -17.91 5.01
C ALA A 112 0.95 -17.17 3.69
N VAL A 113 1.97 -17.00 2.85
CA VAL A 113 1.78 -16.55 1.48
C VAL A 113 1.32 -17.73 0.61
N ASN A 114 0.31 -17.49 -0.22
CA ASN A 114 -0.17 -18.44 -1.22
C ASN A 114 0.93 -18.72 -2.25
N ASP A 115 1.19 -20.00 -2.52
CA ASP A 115 2.30 -20.44 -3.41
C ASP A 115 2.21 -19.88 -4.83
N LYS A 116 1.00 -19.52 -5.29
CA LYS A 116 0.80 -18.83 -6.57
C LYS A 116 1.62 -17.54 -6.70
N TYR A 117 1.88 -16.86 -5.58
CA TYR A 117 2.64 -15.61 -5.54
C TYR A 117 4.13 -15.83 -5.25
N LEU A 118 4.57 -17.08 -5.13
CA LEU A 118 5.96 -17.47 -4.87
C LEU A 118 6.59 -18.22 -6.06
N PHE A 119 5.79 -18.99 -6.81
CA PHE A 119 6.26 -19.85 -7.88
C PHE A 119 5.51 -19.63 -9.20
N PRO A 120 6.20 -19.65 -10.37
CA PRO A 120 7.63 -19.88 -10.56
C PRO A 120 8.51 -18.66 -10.25
N LYS A 121 7.89 -17.52 -9.96
CA LYS A 121 8.54 -16.26 -9.61
C LYS A 121 7.76 -15.63 -8.45
N THR A 122 8.49 -15.00 -7.53
CA THR A 122 7.91 -14.21 -6.45
C THR A 122 7.25 -12.94 -6.97
N GLU A 123 6.01 -12.72 -6.55
CA GLU A 123 5.15 -11.60 -6.97
C GLU A 123 4.54 -10.84 -5.78
N HIS A 124 5.34 -10.59 -4.73
CA HIS A 124 4.90 -9.80 -3.56
C HIS A 124 4.35 -8.42 -3.92
N TYR A 125 4.84 -7.84 -5.01
CA TYR A 125 4.34 -6.59 -5.58
C TYR A 125 2.89 -6.65 -6.05
N ASN A 126 2.17 -7.78 -5.96
CA ASN A 126 0.74 -7.91 -6.23
C ASN A 126 -0.15 -7.92 -4.97
N ASP A 127 0.44 -7.81 -3.78
CA ASP A 127 -0.28 -7.61 -2.52
C ASP A 127 -0.25 -6.12 -2.14
N ASP A 128 -1.42 -5.50 -2.20
CA ASP A 128 -1.62 -4.11 -1.79
C ASP A 128 -2.06 -4.02 -0.32
N ILE A 129 -1.45 -3.10 0.40
CA ILE A 129 -1.77 -2.71 1.75
C ILE A 129 -2.62 -1.44 1.69
N TRP A 130 -3.80 -1.51 2.29
CA TRP A 130 -4.85 -0.51 2.14
C TRP A 130 -4.93 0.43 3.35
N SER A 131 -5.16 1.72 3.08
CA SER A 131 -5.48 2.75 4.08
C SER A 131 -6.77 3.48 3.69
N GLY A 132 -7.46 4.08 4.67
CA GLY A 132 -8.77 4.71 4.46
C GLY A 132 -9.96 3.74 4.48
N VAL A 133 -9.68 2.43 4.54
CA VAL A 133 -10.66 1.35 4.70
C VAL A 133 -10.20 0.40 5.79
N SER A 134 -11.13 -0.07 6.63
CA SER A 134 -10.89 -1.12 7.63
C SER A 134 -11.74 -2.33 7.36
N TYR A 135 -11.23 -3.53 7.65
CA TYR A 135 -11.91 -4.79 7.37
C TYR A 135 -11.37 -5.95 8.21
N THR A 136 -12.16 -7.01 8.28
CA THR A 136 -11.75 -8.31 8.80
C THR A 136 -11.32 -9.21 7.63
N LEU A 137 -10.10 -9.76 7.68
CA LEU A 137 -9.60 -10.83 6.82
C LEU A 137 -9.78 -12.18 7.53
N ASP A 138 -10.76 -12.96 7.10
CA ASP A 138 -11.06 -14.28 7.66
C ASP A 138 -10.45 -15.41 6.81
N LEU A 139 -9.24 -15.84 7.18
CA LEU A 139 -8.48 -16.89 6.48
C LEU A 139 -9.08 -18.30 6.67
N ARG A 140 -10.10 -18.44 7.51
CA ARG A 140 -10.84 -19.70 7.69
C ARG A 140 -11.87 -19.92 6.58
N LYS A 141 -12.18 -18.86 5.81
CA LYS A 141 -13.12 -18.89 4.68
C LYS A 141 -12.41 -19.13 3.36
N GLN A 142 -13.19 -19.60 2.38
CA GLN A 142 -12.75 -19.77 1.00
C GLN A 142 -12.39 -18.41 0.38
N GLN A 143 -11.41 -18.41 -0.53
CA GLN A 143 -11.05 -17.22 -1.31
C GLN A 143 -12.28 -16.66 -2.04
N GLY A 144 -12.43 -15.33 -2.07
CA GLY A 144 -13.62 -14.65 -2.58
C GLY A 144 -14.75 -14.49 -1.55
N SER A 145 -14.54 -14.92 -0.31
CA SER A 145 -15.46 -14.67 0.82
C SER A 145 -14.71 -14.46 2.14
N ARG A 146 -13.47 -13.98 2.09
CA ARG A 146 -12.62 -13.79 3.27
C ARG A 146 -12.80 -12.42 3.91
N ILE A 147 -13.20 -11.40 3.14
CA ILE A 147 -13.34 -10.03 3.60
C ILE A 147 -14.71 -9.82 4.25
N GLN A 148 -14.70 -9.27 5.46
CA GLN A 148 -15.89 -9.00 6.28
C GLN A 148 -15.76 -7.65 6.97
N ASP A 149 -16.88 -7.14 7.52
CA ASP A 149 -16.93 -5.94 8.36
C ASP A 149 -16.24 -4.71 7.74
N VAL A 150 -16.37 -4.55 6.41
CA VAL A 150 -15.70 -3.44 5.71
C VAL A 150 -16.33 -2.13 6.13
N GLN A 151 -15.49 -1.18 6.52
CA GLN A 151 -15.89 0.18 6.87
C GLN A 151 -15.01 1.20 6.17
N VAL A 152 -15.62 2.28 5.71
CA VAL A 152 -14.95 3.45 5.13
C VAL A 152 -15.35 4.65 5.96
N ALA A 153 -14.35 5.41 6.43
CA ALA A 153 -14.57 6.56 7.34
C ALA A 153 -15.41 6.22 8.60
N GLY A 154 -15.34 4.98 9.09
CA GLY A 154 -16.08 4.50 10.27
C GLY A 154 -17.52 4.06 10.02
N GLU A 155 -18.00 4.16 8.78
CA GLU A 155 -19.33 3.70 8.38
C GLU A 155 -19.25 2.36 7.63
N PRO A 156 -20.22 1.44 7.79
CA PRO A 156 -20.29 0.22 6.99
C PRO A 156 -20.27 0.51 5.50
N LEU A 157 -19.56 -0.33 4.74
CA LEU A 157 -19.47 -0.20 3.28
C LEU A 157 -20.86 -0.26 2.63
N ASP A 158 -21.27 0.83 2.00
CA ASP A 158 -22.41 0.84 1.07
C ASP A 158 -21.94 0.30 -0.29
N LEU A 159 -22.50 -0.84 -0.70
CA LEU A 159 -22.13 -1.53 -1.94
C LEU A 159 -22.48 -0.74 -3.22
N THR A 160 -23.40 0.23 -3.12
CA THR A 160 -23.90 1.03 -4.24
C THR A 160 -23.27 2.42 -4.32
N ALA A 161 -22.73 2.92 -3.20
CA ALA A 161 -21.98 4.17 -3.17
C ALA A 161 -20.66 4.05 -3.95
N GLU A 162 -20.12 5.19 -4.36
CA GLU A 162 -18.86 5.28 -5.07
C GLU A 162 -17.76 5.84 -4.18
N TYR A 163 -16.56 5.28 -4.33
CA TYR A 163 -15.38 5.59 -3.53
C TYR A 163 -14.21 5.87 -4.45
N GLU A 164 -13.40 6.87 -4.09
CA GLU A 164 -12.19 7.21 -4.83
C GLU A 164 -10.97 6.53 -4.18
N VAL A 165 -10.31 5.69 -4.97
CA VAL A 165 -9.16 4.91 -4.55
C VAL A 165 -7.95 5.39 -5.35
N VAL A 166 -6.91 5.87 -4.65
CA VAL A 166 -5.62 6.15 -5.27
C VAL A 166 -4.74 4.91 -5.27
N ILE A 167 -4.19 4.61 -6.44
CA ILE A 167 -3.25 3.53 -6.70
C ILE A 167 -2.14 4.03 -7.61
N ASN A 168 -1.04 3.30 -7.69
CA ASN A 168 -0.01 3.59 -8.68
C ASN A 168 -0.49 3.21 -10.11
N ASN A 169 0.09 3.83 -11.13
CA ASN A 169 -0.33 3.66 -12.52
C ASN A 169 -0.11 2.24 -13.07
N TYR A 170 0.70 1.40 -12.42
CA TYR A 170 0.83 -0.03 -12.79
C TYR A 170 -0.48 -0.79 -12.52
N ARG A 171 -1.21 -0.45 -11.45
CA ARG A 171 -2.51 -1.06 -11.10
C ARG A 171 -3.65 -0.65 -12.02
N ALA A 172 -3.55 0.51 -12.67
CA ALA A 172 -4.64 1.16 -13.40
C ALA A 172 -5.32 0.29 -14.48
N GLY A 173 -4.58 -0.67 -15.04
CA GLY A 173 -5.09 -1.59 -16.06
C GLY A 173 -5.57 -2.95 -15.53
N GLY A 174 -5.65 -3.12 -14.20
CA GLY A 174 -6.03 -4.38 -13.55
C GLY A 174 -4.86 -5.32 -13.23
N ALA A 175 -3.61 -4.83 -13.32
CA ALA A 175 -2.43 -5.67 -13.05
C ALA A 175 -2.38 -6.10 -11.58
N GLY A 176 -2.50 -7.40 -11.33
CA GLY A 176 -2.53 -7.97 -9.97
C GLY A 176 -3.89 -7.89 -9.28
N ASN A 177 -4.83 -7.08 -9.77
CA ASN A 177 -6.19 -6.98 -9.22
C ASN A 177 -7.20 -6.59 -10.31
N ALA A 178 -8.07 -7.52 -10.68
CA ALA A 178 -9.01 -7.35 -11.79
C ALA A 178 -10.14 -6.35 -11.52
N ALA A 179 -10.28 -5.87 -10.28
CA ALA A 179 -11.29 -4.87 -9.93
C ALA A 179 -10.94 -3.46 -10.47
N PHE A 180 -9.68 -3.22 -10.85
CA PHE A 180 -9.23 -1.95 -11.44
C PHE A 180 -9.28 -1.99 -12.97
N SER A 181 -9.55 -0.84 -13.59
CA SER A 181 -9.54 -0.71 -15.05
C SER A 181 -9.47 0.74 -15.52
N HIS A 182 -8.85 0.96 -16.68
CA HIS A 182 -8.58 2.30 -17.20
C HIS A 182 -9.83 3.18 -17.40
N ASP A 183 -10.99 2.59 -17.65
CA ASP A 183 -12.26 3.32 -17.79
C ASP A 183 -12.79 3.92 -16.49
N LYS A 184 -12.23 3.54 -15.34
CA LYS A 184 -12.61 4.04 -14.01
C LYS A 184 -11.75 5.20 -13.52
N ILE A 185 -10.70 5.56 -14.26
CA ILE A 185 -9.79 6.64 -13.89
C ILE A 185 -10.53 7.98 -13.94
N VAL A 186 -10.53 8.70 -12.82
CA VAL A 186 -11.13 10.03 -12.69
C VAL A 186 -10.10 11.14 -12.51
N ARG A 187 -8.89 10.81 -12.06
CA ARG A 187 -7.76 11.74 -11.91
C ARG A 187 -6.42 11.03 -12.09
N GLU A 188 -5.42 11.80 -12.50
CA GLU A 188 -4.02 11.34 -12.61
C GLU A 188 -3.08 12.38 -12.00
N VAL A 189 -2.02 11.93 -11.35
CA VAL A 189 -0.91 12.78 -10.88
C VAL A 189 0.37 12.25 -11.52
N GLN A 190 0.95 13.05 -12.40
CA GLN A 190 2.09 12.69 -13.25
C GLN A 190 3.46 12.83 -12.56
N THR A 191 3.47 13.10 -11.26
CA THR A 191 4.69 13.13 -10.45
C THR A 191 5.00 11.73 -9.94
N ASP A 192 6.27 11.33 -10.00
CA ASP A 192 6.72 10.04 -9.49
C ASP A 192 6.44 9.92 -7.99
N VAL A 193 6.00 8.74 -7.54
CA VAL A 193 5.68 8.53 -6.11
C VAL A 193 6.89 8.76 -5.19
N ALA A 194 8.10 8.38 -5.62
CA ALA A 194 9.32 8.67 -4.87
C ALA A 194 9.53 10.19 -4.69
N GLU A 195 9.25 10.98 -5.72
CA GLU A 195 9.32 12.45 -5.63
C GLU A 195 8.22 13.00 -4.73
N LEU A 196 7.00 12.46 -4.80
CA LEU A 196 5.90 12.84 -3.90
C LEU A 196 6.27 12.58 -2.43
N ILE A 197 6.86 11.43 -2.11
CA ILE A 197 7.30 11.09 -0.75
C ILE A 197 8.38 12.07 -0.27
N ALA A 198 9.40 12.33 -1.10
CA ALA A 198 10.48 13.26 -0.75
C ALA A 198 9.95 14.69 -0.52
N ASN A 199 9.06 15.17 -1.39
CA ASN A 199 8.44 16.49 -1.26
C ASN A 199 7.53 16.57 -0.02
N TYR A 200 6.78 15.50 0.29
CA TYR A 200 5.94 15.45 1.48
C TYR A 200 6.77 15.53 2.76
N LEU A 201 7.90 14.80 2.84
CA LEU A 201 8.83 14.85 3.96
C LEU A 201 9.49 16.23 4.10
N LEU A 202 9.86 16.88 2.99
CA LEU A 202 10.41 18.24 3.01
C LEU A 202 9.41 19.27 3.53
N ALA A 203 8.13 19.12 3.20
CA ALA A 203 7.06 19.97 3.70
C ALA A 203 6.67 19.67 5.16
N HIS A 204 6.90 18.43 5.62
CA HIS A 204 6.61 17.95 6.97
C HIS A 204 7.87 17.35 7.58
N PRO A 205 8.84 18.18 8.02
CA PRO A 205 10.17 17.71 8.39
C PRO A 205 10.21 16.81 9.63
N GLN A 206 9.09 16.70 10.36
CA GLN A 206 8.89 15.82 11.50
C GLN A 206 7.54 15.11 11.29
N ILE A 207 7.59 13.81 11.02
CA ILE A 207 6.42 12.95 10.87
C ILE A 207 6.48 11.87 11.94
N GLN A 208 5.33 11.57 12.51
CA GLN A 208 5.13 10.38 13.32
C GLN A 208 3.87 9.70 12.81
N ILE A 209 4.00 8.46 12.34
CA ILE A 209 2.86 7.64 11.90
C ILE A 209 2.80 6.42 12.80
N ASP A 210 1.65 6.22 13.41
CA ASP A 210 1.40 5.05 14.24
C ASP A 210 1.25 3.79 13.37
N GLN A 211 1.48 2.63 13.99
CA GLN A 211 1.21 1.35 13.34
C GLN A 211 -0.29 1.25 13.01
N PRO A 212 -0.67 1.00 11.74
CA PRO A 212 -2.07 0.87 11.35
C PRO A 212 -2.74 -0.32 12.05
N LYS A 213 -4.05 -0.20 12.28
CA LYS A 213 -4.90 -1.20 12.96
C LYS A 213 -6.20 -1.46 12.20
N ASN A 214 -6.23 -1.11 10.92
CA ASN A 214 -7.43 -1.19 10.08
C ASN A 214 -7.74 -2.63 9.64
N VAL A 215 -6.79 -3.56 9.75
CA VAL A 215 -6.99 -4.97 9.39
C VAL A 215 -7.07 -5.84 10.64
N LYS A 216 -8.15 -6.60 10.77
CA LYS A 216 -8.30 -7.68 11.75
C LYS A 216 -8.16 -9.02 11.05
N VAL A 217 -7.24 -9.88 11.48
CA VAL A 217 -7.05 -11.20 10.87
C VAL A 217 -7.64 -12.29 11.75
N LEU A 218 -8.44 -13.18 11.15
CA LEU A 218 -8.92 -14.40 11.77
C LEU A 218 -8.26 -15.59 11.11
N VAL A 219 -7.56 -16.39 11.92
CA VAL A 219 -6.95 -17.65 11.55
C VAL A 219 -7.27 -18.67 12.65
N SER A 220 -7.51 -19.92 12.28
CA SER A 220 -8.03 -21.02 13.10
C SER A 220 -9.51 -20.95 13.53
#